data_AF-A0A510WGL0-F1
#
_entry.id   AF-A0A510WGL0-F1
#
_cell.length_a   1.000
_cell.length_b   1.000
_cell.length_c   1.000
_cell.angle_alpha   90.00
_cell.angle_beta   90.00
_cell.angle_gamma   90.00
#
_symmetry.space_group_name_H-M   'P 1'
#
loop_
_entity.id
_entity.type
_entity.pdbx_description
1 polymer ?
#
loop_
_entity_poly.entity_id
_entity_poly.type
_entity_poly.pdbx_seq_one_letter_code
_entity_poly.pdbx_strand_id
1 'polypeptide(L)'
;MKKMKFGFAALVFFAMTLFIPVTVHGQEQEHSTQTMVYYRAWRDKTMHGVNTSLPDENWLTMDDIPYGIDIVNIFSYVPKGEEEKAAPFFKELKEHYVPNLHARGVKLTKAIDYSELLKVPYAGSFPTEQEFDAYANQLLDEHVRAYGIDGLDIDMETFPSATDIALSDGVIKALAKYIGPLANNGTVFVYDTNGSNLAPLQDVASSFTYLGYQQYGSDDTRTQRAINDYTNVIEKERFMPGLTFPEEQDNNRWYDTKEPYETSNIYKVAKFTADHQLYGMFLYALDRDGRTYNEDDLNHVVPSNFLWTKTAILQAKGFTLEQAKNIAIHHWNRVSEEGPIKNSVLEKINSAQSNYEVNKVLLGSSNDFVNDGASITYDPIYELTLMK
;
A
#
# COMPACT_ATOMS: atom_id res chain seq x y z
N MET A 1 14.85 -93.52 14.53
CA MET A 1 14.59 -93.56 13.08
C MET A 1 14.76 -92.17 12.49
N LYS A 2 15.58 -92.10 11.44
CA LYS A 2 15.73 -91.06 10.38
C LYS A 2 15.47 -89.56 10.68
N LYS A 3 16.58 -88.83 10.52
CA LYS A 3 16.80 -87.41 10.19
C LYS A 3 15.67 -86.70 9.42
N MET A 4 15.44 -85.43 9.76
CA MET A 4 15.29 -84.36 8.76
C MET A 4 15.78 -83.04 9.34
N LYS A 5 16.76 -82.43 8.67
CA LYS A 5 17.25 -81.07 8.90
C LYS A 5 16.34 -80.11 8.12
N PHE A 6 15.95 -78.99 8.70
CA PHE A 6 15.71 -77.74 7.95
C PHE A 6 16.08 -76.55 8.83
N GLY A 7 16.94 -75.70 8.27
CA GLY A 7 17.52 -74.53 8.94
C GLY A 7 16.52 -73.40 9.08
N PHE A 8 16.64 -72.69 10.20
CA PHE A 8 15.99 -71.40 10.46
C PHE A 8 16.75 -70.32 9.67
N ALA A 9 16.14 -69.82 8.60
CA ALA A 9 16.56 -68.57 7.97
C ALA A 9 15.63 -67.46 8.48
N ALA A 10 16.21 -66.47 9.16
CA ALA A 10 15.51 -65.28 9.61
C ALA A 10 15.12 -64.43 8.41
N LEU A 11 13.81 -64.19 8.25
CA LEU A 11 13.28 -63.28 7.24
C LEU A 11 13.40 -61.84 7.77
N VAL A 12 14.41 -61.11 7.31
CA VAL A 12 14.51 -59.66 7.50
C VAL A 12 13.66 -59.01 6.41
N PHE A 13 12.57 -58.35 6.80
CA PHE A 13 11.80 -57.48 5.91
C PHE A 13 12.62 -56.20 5.66
N PHE A 14 13.19 -56.08 4.46
CA PHE A 14 13.77 -54.83 3.97
C PHE A 14 12.64 -54.02 3.35
N ALA A 15 12.15 -53.01 4.07
CA ALA A 15 11.27 -52.00 3.48
C ALA A 15 12.12 -51.08 2.58
N MET A 16 12.10 -51.32 1.27
CA MET A 16 12.57 -50.36 0.28
C MET A 16 11.57 -49.20 0.24
N THR A 17 11.85 -48.13 0.99
CA THR A 17 11.23 -46.83 0.73
C THR A 17 11.84 -46.26 -0.54
N LEU A 18 11.06 -46.24 -1.61
CA LEU A 18 11.33 -45.46 -2.82
C LEU A 18 11.36 -43.97 -2.43
N PHE A 19 12.55 -43.42 -2.22
CA PHE A 19 12.76 -41.98 -2.18
C PHE A 19 12.60 -41.44 -3.60
N ILE A 20 11.41 -40.95 -3.92
CA ILE A 20 11.24 -40.03 -5.03
C ILE A 20 11.78 -38.68 -4.51
N PRO A 21 12.83 -38.09 -5.10
CA PRO A 21 13.22 -36.75 -4.75
C PRO A 21 12.08 -35.84 -5.22
N VAL A 22 11.34 -35.27 -4.27
CA VAL A 22 10.50 -34.11 -4.55
C VAL A 22 11.48 -32.98 -4.81
N THR A 23 11.78 -32.73 -6.08
CA THR A 23 12.32 -31.45 -6.53
C THR A 23 11.27 -30.41 -6.16
N VAL A 24 11.46 -29.76 -5.01
CA VAL A 24 10.84 -28.48 -4.73
C VAL A 24 11.37 -27.54 -5.81
N HIS A 25 10.62 -27.41 -6.90
CA HIS A 25 10.70 -26.21 -7.70
C HIS A 25 10.32 -25.10 -6.72
N GLY A 26 11.31 -24.33 -6.28
CA GLY A 26 11.04 -23.01 -5.76
C GLY A 26 10.22 -22.33 -6.83
N GLN A 27 8.92 -22.12 -6.57
CA GLN A 27 8.23 -21.04 -7.22
C GLN A 27 9.02 -19.81 -6.82
N GLU A 28 9.81 -19.28 -7.76
CA GLU A 28 10.08 -17.86 -7.84
C GLU A 28 8.81 -17.18 -7.37
N GLN A 29 8.90 -16.42 -6.28
CA GLN A 29 7.78 -15.69 -5.71
C GLN A 29 7.28 -14.77 -6.83
N GLU A 30 6.23 -15.21 -7.52
CA GLU A 30 5.59 -14.46 -8.59
C GLU A 30 5.33 -13.08 -8.00
N HIS A 31 5.97 -12.06 -8.54
CA HIS A 31 5.97 -10.73 -7.94
C HIS A 31 4.52 -10.25 -7.88
N SER A 32 3.88 -10.37 -6.72
CA SER A 32 2.50 -9.95 -6.56
C SER A 32 2.46 -8.43 -6.61
N THR A 33 1.69 -7.85 -7.53
CA THR A 33 1.48 -6.40 -7.60
C THR A 33 1.07 -5.87 -6.23
N GLN A 34 1.87 -4.92 -5.72
CA GLN A 34 1.61 -4.26 -4.45
C GLN A 34 0.59 -3.13 -4.63
N THR A 35 -0.16 -2.84 -3.58
CA THR A 35 -0.95 -1.62 -3.49
C THR A 35 -0.64 -0.91 -2.20
N MET A 36 -0.44 0.40 -2.31
CA MET A 36 -0.01 1.25 -1.21
C MET A 36 -0.97 2.42 -1.04
N VAL A 37 -1.11 2.90 0.19
CA VAL A 37 -1.88 4.10 0.50
C VAL A 37 -1.09 5.03 1.41
N TYR A 38 -1.20 6.34 1.16
CA TYR A 38 -0.85 7.33 2.18
C TYR A 38 -2.06 7.57 3.07
N TYR A 39 -1.88 7.25 4.34
CA TYR A 39 -2.85 7.45 5.40
C TYR A 39 -2.50 8.77 6.13
N ARG A 40 -3.34 9.80 5.94
CA ARG A 40 -3.14 11.11 6.57
C ARG A 40 -3.52 11.02 8.05
N ALA A 41 -2.54 10.97 8.94
CA ALA A 41 -2.75 10.72 10.37
C ALA A 41 -3.71 11.73 11.03
N TRP A 42 -3.73 12.98 10.59
CA TRP A 42 -4.63 14.02 11.10
C TRP A 42 -6.10 13.84 10.66
N ARG A 43 -6.40 12.80 9.88
CA ARG A 43 -7.75 12.35 9.51
C ARG A 43 -8.15 11.06 10.24
N ASP A 44 -7.30 10.53 11.12
CA ASP A 44 -7.68 9.44 12.03
C ASP A 44 -8.62 9.95 13.13
N LYS A 45 -9.61 9.13 13.51
CA LYS A 45 -10.54 9.40 14.62
C LYS A 45 -9.84 9.78 15.92
N THR A 46 -8.64 9.25 16.16
CA THR A 46 -7.87 9.49 17.38
C THR A 46 -7.00 10.76 17.32
N MET A 47 -6.81 11.36 16.15
CA MET A 47 -6.07 12.63 15.99
C MET A 47 -7.04 13.80 15.76
N HIS A 48 -7.72 14.22 16.83
CA HIS A 48 -8.76 15.26 16.76
C HIS A 48 -8.20 16.68 16.74
N GLY A 49 -8.68 17.50 15.80
CA GLY A 49 -8.42 18.95 15.78
C GLY A 49 -6.94 19.32 15.63
N VAL A 50 -6.17 18.45 14.95
CA VAL A 50 -4.78 18.67 14.57
C VAL A 50 -4.71 18.95 13.07
N ASN A 51 -3.89 19.91 12.65
CA ASN A 51 -3.66 20.23 11.24
C ASN A 51 -4.97 20.41 10.42
N THR A 52 -6.01 20.98 11.02
CA THR A 52 -7.31 21.13 10.36
C THR A 52 -8.06 22.35 10.88
N SER A 53 -8.83 22.97 9.99
CA SER A 53 -9.80 24.03 10.31
C SER A 53 -11.24 23.57 10.12
N LEU A 54 -11.44 22.34 9.64
CA LEU A 54 -12.76 21.81 9.37
C LEU A 54 -13.54 21.54 10.66
N PRO A 55 -14.87 21.74 10.64
CA PRO A 55 -15.71 21.54 11.82
C PRO A 55 -16.05 20.07 12.07
N ASP A 56 -15.89 19.21 11.06
CA ASP A 56 -16.34 17.83 11.10
C ASP A 56 -15.37 16.92 11.86
N GLU A 57 -15.94 15.90 12.49
CA GLU A 57 -15.17 14.84 13.14
C GLU A 57 -14.53 13.93 12.09
N ASN A 58 -13.32 13.45 12.40
CA ASN A 58 -12.68 12.42 11.62
C ASN A 58 -13.51 11.12 11.67
N TRP A 59 -13.57 10.39 10.54
CA TRP A 59 -14.41 9.20 10.42
C TRP A 59 -13.62 7.89 10.36
N LEU A 60 -12.32 7.95 10.06
CA LEU A 60 -11.51 6.81 9.68
C LEU A 60 -10.59 6.36 10.83
N THR A 61 -10.36 5.05 10.96
CA THR A 61 -9.23 4.48 11.73
C THR A 61 -8.33 3.66 10.80
N MET A 62 -7.12 3.32 11.22
CA MET A 62 -6.28 2.41 10.44
C MET A 62 -6.83 0.97 10.36
N ASP A 63 -7.69 0.56 11.29
CA ASP A 63 -8.36 -0.75 11.26
C ASP A 63 -9.40 -0.85 10.12
N ASP A 64 -9.94 0.29 9.68
CA ASP A 64 -10.91 0.38 8.59
C ASP A 64 -10.26 0.26 7.19
N ILE A 65 -8.92 0.26 7.11
CA ILE A 65 -8.19 0.16 5.82
C ILE A 65 -8.65 -1.12 5.08
N PRO A 66 -9.06 -1.05 3.80
CA PRO A 66 -9.53 -2.21 3.04
C PRO A 66 -8.52 -3.34 2.95
N TYR A 67 -9.00 -4.57 2.78
CA TYR A 67 -8.11 -5.69 2.46
C TYR A 67 -7.52 -5.51 1.05
N GLY A 68 -6.34 -6.08 0.86
CA GLY A 68 -5.60 -5.99 -0.40
C GLY A 68 -4.64 -4.82 -0.50
N ILE A 69 -4.71 -3.84 0.41
CA ILE A 69 -3.62 -2.91 0.69
C ILE A 69 -2.47 -3.71 1.31
N ASP A 70 -1.29 -3.61 0.70
CA ASP A 70 -0.09 -4.34 1.12
C ASP A 70 0.86 -3.45 1.93
N ILE A 71 0.86 -2.14 1.65
CA ILE A 71 1.72 -1.15 2.30
C ILE A 71 0.90 0.08 2.73
N VAL A 72 1.07 0.56 3.95
CA VAL A 72 0.47 1.80 4.44
C VAL A 72 1.57 2.76 4.85
N ASN A 73 1.61 3.93 4.23
CA ASN A 73 2.46 5.03 4.69
C ASN A 73 1.71 5.90 5.67
N ILE A 74 2.28 6.06 6.86
CA ILE A 74 1.77 6.93 7.91
C ILE A 74 2.22 8.36 7.61
N PHE A 75 1.40 9.09 6.86
CA PHE A 75 1.66 10.48 6.52
C PHE A 75 1.17 11.38 7.66
N SER A 76 2.10 11.87 8.49
CA SER A 76 1.75 12.67 9.67
C SER A 76 2.50 13.98 9.70
N TYR A 77 1.77 15.07 9.88
CA TYR A 77 2.29 16.38 10.19
C TYR A 77 1.59 16.87 11.46
N VAL A 78 2.38 17.20 12.48
CA VAL A 78 1.88 17.74 13.75
C VAL A 78 2.39 19.17 13.87
N PRO A 79 1.51 20.18 13.73
CA PRO A 79 1.88 21.56 13.97
C PRO A 79 2.45 21.75 15.37
N LYS A 80 3.45 22.61 15.49
CA LYS A 80 4.06 22.94 16.79
C LYS A 80 2.99 23.46 17.76
N GLY A 81 2.94 22.87 18.95
CA GLY A 81 1.94 23.19 19.98
C GLY A 81 0.69 22.30 19.93
N GLU A 82 0.57 21.39 18.96
CA GLU A 82 -0.53 20.42 18.86
C GLU A 82 -0.11 19.00 19.26
N GLU A 83 1.09 18.82 19.82
CA GLU A 83 1.66 17.50 20.14
C GLU A 83 0.79 16.72 21.15
N GLU A 84 0.23 17.38 22.15
CA GLU A 84 -0.66 16.74 23.12
C GLU A 84 -1.97 16.24 22.48
N LYS A 85 -2.50 16.95 21.49
CA LYS A 85 -3.69 16.54 20.73
C LYS A 85 -3.39 15.37 19.79
N ALA A 86 -2.17 15.30 19.27
CA ALA A 86 -1.72 14.23 18.38
C ALA A 86 -1.34 12.94 19.13
N ALA A 87 -0.98 13.03 20.42
CA ALA A 87 -0.51 11.92 21.23
C ALA A 87 -1.44 10.67 21.25
N PRO A 88 -2.79 10.80 21.31
CA PRO A 88 -3.67 9.63 21.29
C PRO A 88 -3.50 8.76 20.04
N PHE A 89 -3.30 9.36 18.86
CA PHE A 89 -3.04 8.61 17.64
C PHE A 89 -1.75 7.82 17.70
N PHE A 90 -0.65 8.44 18.13
CA PHE A 90 0.64 7.73 18.20
C PHE A 90 0.63 6.60 19.22
N LYS A 91 -0.19 6.72 20.28
CA LYS A 91 -0.44 5.63 21.21
C LYS A 91 -1.22 4.49 20.54
N GLU A 92 -2.34 4.81 19.88
CA GLU A 92 -3.18 3.82 19.18
C GLU A 92 -2.40 3.12 18.05
N LEU A 93 -1.59 3.88 17.32
CA LEU A 93 -0.70 3.40 16.27
C LEU A 93 0.20 2.26 16.78
N LYS A 94 0.86 2.50 17.92
CA LYS A 94 1.79 1.54 18.52
C LYS A 94 1.09 0.35 19.16
N GLU A 95 0.03 0.60 19.92
CA GLU A 95 -0.59 -0.40 20.78
C GLU A 95 -1.58 -1.30 20.02
N HIS A 96 -2.19 -0.79 18.94
CA HIS A 96 -3.30 -1.44 18.26
C HIS A 96 -3.15 -1.50 16.74
N TYR A 97 -2.98 -0.36 16.05
CA TYR A 97 -3.04 -0.35 14.58
C TYR A 97 -1.89 -1.12 13.91
N VAL A 98 -0.65 -0.91 14.35
CA VAL A 98 0.51 -1.66 13.82
C VAL A 98 0.33 -3.17 14.02
N PRO A 99 0.05 -3.69 15.24
CA PRO A 99 -0.24 -5.11 15.44
C PRO A 99 -1.38 -5.67 14.56
N ASN A 100 -2.49 -4.94 14.44
CA ASN A 100 -3.66 -5.38 13.67
C ASN A 100 -3.36 -5.46 12.17
N LEU A 101 -2.66 -4.47 11.63
CA LEU A 101 -2.26 -4.44 10.23
C LEU A 101 -1.19 -5.49 9.92
N HIS A 102 -0.23 -5.72 10.83
CA HIS A 102 0.72 -6.83 10.72
C HIS A 102 0.02 -8.20 10.70
N ALA A 103 -1.02 -8.40 11.52
CA ALA A 103 -1.81 -9.64 11.51
C ALA A 103 -2.52 -9.89 10.17
N ARG A 104 -2.74 -8.82 9.38
CA ARG A 104 -3.27 -8.88 8.02
C ARG A 104 -2.18 -8.99 6.94
N GLY A 105 -0.90 -8.99 7.33
CA GLY A 105 0.25 -9.04 6.43
C GLY A 105 0.61 -7.69 5.81
N VAL A 106 0.04 -6.58 6.30
CA VAL A 106 0.29 -5.23 5.80
C VAL A 106 1.60 -4.70 6.38
N LYS A 107 2.42 -4.06 5.55
CA LYS A 107 3.64 -3.36 5.95
C LYS A 107 3.36 -1.89 6.18
N LEU A 108 4.03 -1.30 7.17
CA LEU A 108 3.89 0.13 7.46
C LEU A 108 5.20 0.86 7.17
N THR A 109 5.10 2.05 6.59
CA THR A 109 6.23 2.98 6.44
C THR A 109 5.90 4.33 7.04
N LYS A 110 6.92 5.12 7.35
CA LYS A 110 6.79 6.50 7.80
C LYS A 110 7.48 7.43 6.81
N ALA A 111 6.72 8.34 6.20
CA ALA A 111 7.28 9.41 5.38
C ALA A 111 8.08 10.41 6.23
N ILE A 112 9.27 10.76 5.74
CA ILE A 112 10.09 11.88 6.18
C ILE A 112 10.50 12.72 4.96
N ASP A 113 10.57 14.03 5.15
CA ASP A 113 11.03 14.95 4.10
C ASP A 113 12.52 14.74 3.82
N TYR A 114 12.93 14.85 2.56
CA TYR A 114 14.32 14.69 2.14
C TYR A 114 15.30 15.59 2.91
N SER A 115 14.88 16.78 3.37
CA SER A 115 15.72 17.67 4.16
C SER A 115 16.14 17.09 5.52
N GLU A 116 15.41 16.10 6.06
CA GLU A 116 15.84 15.38 7.27
C GLU A 116 17.15 14.63 7.05
N LEU A 117 17.44 14.18 5.83
CA LEU A 117 18.70 13.53 5.48
C LEU A 117 19.90 14.49 5.51
N LEU A 118 19.65 15.80 5.45
CA LEU A 118 20.69 16.83 5.45
C LEU A 118 21.08 17.30 6.85
N LYS A 119 20.33 16.87 7.88
CA LYS A 119 20.52 17.30 9.28
C LYS A 119 21.45 16.40 10.10
N VAL A 120 22.17 15.49 9.44
CA VAL A 120 23.19 14.66 10.09
C VAL A 120 24.15 15.57 10.89
N PRO A 121 24.33 15.33 12.20
CA PRO A 121 25.28 16.10 12.99
C PRO A 121 26.70 15.60 12.75
N TYR A 122 27.64 16.51 12.52
CA TYR A 122 29.05 16.16 12.35
C TYR A 122 29.99 17.27 12.82
N ALA A 123 31.16 16.90 13.33
CA ALA A 123 32.14 17.85 13.86
C ALA A 123 33.15 18.36 12.80
N GLY A 124 33.38 17.55 11.75
CA GLY A 124 34.36 17.85 10.70
C GLY A 124 33.79 18.71 9.56
N SER A 125 34.46 18.67 8.40
CA SER A 125 33.94 19.28 7.17
C SER A 125 32.90 18.42 6.44
N PHE A 126 32.82 17.13 6.78
CA PHE A 126 31.88 16.16 6.24
C PHE A 126 31.67 15.04 7.28
N PRO A 127 30.49 14.40 7.35
CA PRO A 127 30.26 13.31 8.29
C PRO A 127 31.15 12.10 8.02
N THR A 128 31.61 11.48 9.10
CA THR A 128 32.25 10.17 9.09
C THR A 128 31.22 9.06 8.94
N GLU A 129 31.66 7.85 8.58
CA GLU A 129 30.77 6.69 8.54
C GLU A 129 30.04 6.45 9.88
N GLN A 130 30.72 6.70 11.00
CA GLN A 130 30.16 6.54 12.34
C GLN A 130 29.07 7.58 12.63
N GLU A 131 29.27 8.83 12.20
CA GLU A 131 28.26 9.89 12.33
C GLU A 131 27.03 9.62 11.45
N PHE A 132 27.23 9.14 10.21
CA PHE A 132 26.12 8.69 9.36
C PHE A 132 25.35 7.51 9.98
N ASP A 133 26.05 6.50 10.48
CA ASP A 133 25.42 5.32 11.09
C ASP A 133 24.66 5.65 12.38
N ALA A 134 25.23 6.53 13.22
CA ALA A 134 24.56 7.02 14.42
C ALA A 134 23.28 7.79 14.07
N TYR A 135 23.34 8.67 13.08
CA TYR A 135 22.18 9.45 12.66
C TYR A 135 21.11 8.58 11.99
N ALA A 136 21.49 7.62 11.15
CA ALA A 136 20.56 6.64 10.59
C ALA A 136 19.83 5.84 11.69
N ASN A 137 20.54 5.39 12.73
CA ASN A 137 19.91 4.74 13.86
C ASN A 137 18.97 5.65 14.65
N GLN A 138 19.33 6.93 14.82
CA GLN A 138 18.45 7.91 15.45
C GLN A 138 17.12 8.05 14.68
N LEU A 139 17.17 8.22 13.35
CA LEU A 139 15.98 8.30 12.50
C LEU A 139 15.11 7.03 12.62
N LEU A 140 15.74 5.85 12.61
CA LEU A 140 15.02 4.58 12.76
C LEU A 140 14.42 4.40 14.16
N ASP A 141 15.13 4.82 15.22
CA ASP A 141 14.61 4.76 16.58
C ASP A 141 13.37 5.65 16.73
N GLU A 142 13.43 6.87 16.20
CA GLU A 142 12.37 7.87 16.29
C GLU A 142 11.13 7.50 15.46
N HIS A 143 11.33 7.13 14.21
CA HIS A 143 10.23 7.00 13.24
C HIS A 143 9.76 5.57 13.01
N VAL A 144 10.59 4.57 13.32
CA VAL A 144 10.31 3.17 12.97
C VAL A 144 10.16 2.31 14.23
N ARG A 145 11.25 2.16 14.99
CA ARG A 145 11.33 1.21 16.12
C ARG A 145 10.48 1.66 17.31
N ALA A 146 10.28 2.95 17.52
CA ALA A 146 9.39 3.47 18.58
C ALA A 146 7.95 2.94 18.46
N TYR A 147 7.49 2.69 17.23
CA TYR A 147 6.11 2.31 16.90
C TYR A 147 5.98 0.87 16.37
N GLY A 148 7.09 0.21 16.04
CA GLY A 148 7.08 -1.13 15.41
C GLY A 148 6.74 -1.11 13.92
N ILE A 149 7.00 0.01 13.24
CA ILE A 149 6.77 0.19 11.80
C ILE A 149 7.84 -0.58 11.00
N ASP A 150 7.59 -0.89 9.73
CA ASP A 150 8.44 -1.73 8.89
C ASP A 150 9.43 -0.97 8.00
N GLY A 151 9.46 0.37 8.04
CA GLY A 151 10.23 1.11 7.06
C GLY A 151 10.13 2.63 7.10
N LEU A 152 10.94 3.25 6.25
CA LEU A 152 10.91 4.68 5.96
C LEU A 152 10.54 4.92 4.50
N ASP A 153 9.97 6.09 4.28
CA ASP A 153 9.73 6.66 2.97
C ASP A 153 10.37 8.05 2.90
N ILE A 154 11.22 8.26 1.91
CA ILE A 154 11.92 9.52 1.69
C ILE A 154 11.14 10.31 0.65
N ASP A 155 10.42 11.33 1.11
CA ASP A 155 9.67 12.25 0.27
C ASP A 155 10.63 13.28 -0.35
N MET A 156 10.88 13.14 -1.65
CA MET A 156 11.86 13.93 -2.38
C MET A 156 11.25 14.76 -3.51
N GLU A 157 10.96 16.02 -3.20
CA GLU A 157 10.34 16.99 -4.13
C GLU A 157 11.21 18.24 -4.38
N THR A 158 12.52 18.15 -4.10
CA THR A 158 13.45 19.29 -4.16
C THR A 158 14.55 19.14 -5.21
N PHE A 159 15.36 20.18 -5.41
CA PHE A 159 16.52 20.19 -6.30
C PHE A 159 17.80 20.46 -5.50
N PRO A 160 18.39 19.42 -4.90
CA PRO A 160 19.48 19.56 -3.95
C PRO A 160 20.80 19.84 -4.68
N SER A 161 21.74 20.50 -4.00
CA SER A 161 23.07 20.72 -4.54
C SER A 161 23.90 19.43 -4.54
N ALA A 162 25.04 19.40 -5.23
CA ALA A 162 25.94 18.25 -5.19
C ALA A 162 26.45 17.93 -3.76
N THR A 163 26.58 18.96 -2.91
CA THR A 163 26.97 18.77 -1.50
C THR A 163 25.85 18.14 -0.70
N ASP A 164 24.61 18.59 -0.91
CA ASP A 164 23.43 18.02 -0.24
C ASP A 164 23.21 16.56 -0.67
N ILE A 165 23.39 16.27 -1.97
CA ILE A 165 23.32 14.89 -2.49
C ILE A 165 24.34 14.01 -1.77
N ALA A 166 25.60 14.44 -1.68
CA ALA A 166 26.64 13.67 -0.98
C ALA A 166 26.30 13.39 0.51
N LEU A 167 25.69 14.36 1.20
CA LEU A 167 25.22 14.16 2.58
C LEU A 167 24.08 13.14 2.63
N SER A 168 23.06 13.33 1.80
CA SER A 168 21.91 12.43 1.75
C SER A 168 22.29 11.00 1.39
N ASP A 169 23.24 10.83 0.46
CA ASP A 169 23.79 9.55 0.05
C ASP A 169 24.39 8.79 1.23
N GLY A 170 25.16 9.50 2.06
CA GLY A 170 25.78 8.92 3.25
C GLY A 170 24.74 8.42 4.25
N VAL A 171 23.69 9.22 4.50
CA VAL A 171 22.58 8.83 5.38
C VAL A 171 21.78 7.66 4.79
N ILE A 172 21.43 7.69 3.50
CA ILE A 172 20.68 6.63 2.83
C ILE A 172 21.46 5.31 2.83
N LYS A 173 22.76 5.34 2.50
CA LYS A 173 23.64 4.15 2.55
C LYS A 173 23.74 3.59 3.97
N ALA A 174 23.73 4.45 5.00
CA ALA A 174 23.70 4.02 6.40
C ALA A 174 22.35 3.40 6.79
N LEU A 175 21.22 4.01 6.40
CA LEU A 175 19.88 3.47 6.60
C LEU A 175 19.71 2.10 5.93
N ALA A 176 20.25 1.93 4.72
CA ALA A 176 20.15 0.69 3.94
C ALA A 176 20.82 -0.53 4.60
N LYS A 177 21.68 -0.32 5.61
CA LYS A 177 22.21 -1.41 6.44
C LYS A 177 21.14 -2.05 7.32
N TYR A 178 20.06 -1.33 7.61
CA TYR A 178 19.03 -1.73 8.57
C TYR A 178 17.64 -1.90 7.96
N ILE A 179 17.35 -1.19 6.86
CA ILE A 179 16.07 -1.27 6.15
C ILE A 179 16.24 -1.47 4.64
N GLY A 180 15.19 -1.98 3.99
CA GLY A 180 15.16 -2.18 2.54
C GLY A 180 15.88 -3.45 2.07
N PRO A 181 16.04 -3.65 0.75
CA PRO A 181 16.57 -4.88 0.17
C PRO A 181 18.00 -5.21 0.62
N LEU A 182 18.84 -4.21 0.89
CA LEU A 182 20.23 -4.44 1.32
C LEU A 182 20.33 -4.98 2.75
N ALA A 183 19.35 -4.68 3.61
CA ALA A 183 19.26 -5.23 4.96
C ALA A 183 18.74 -6.68 4.99
N ASN A 184 18.04 -7.11 3.92
CA ASN A 184 17.52 -8.47 3.73
C ASN A 184 16.72 -9.02 4.95
N ASN A 185 15.87 -8.17 5.53
CA ASN A 185 15.08 -8.49 6.73
C ASN A 185 13.56 -8.27 6.55
N GLY A 186 13.10 -8.04 5.32
CA GLY A 186 11.67 -7.86 4.99
C GLY A 186 11.07 -6.52 5.42
N THR A 187 11.93 -5.53 5.73
CA THR A 187 11.54 -4.12 5.88
C THR A 187 11.40 -3.44 4.52
N VAL A 188 10.71 -2.30 4.49
CA VAL A 188 10.47 -1.51 3.29
C VAL A 188 11.28 -0.21 3.36
N PHE A 189 11.89 0.19 2.27
CA PHE A 189 12.53 1.49 2.16
C PHE A 189 12.09 2.16 0.87
N VAL A 190 11.45 3.31 0.94
CA VAL A 190 10.81 3.95 -0.22
C VAL A 190 11.55 5.23 -0.57
N TYR A 191 11.74 5.44 -1.87
CA TYR A 191 12.08 6.76 -2.40
C TYR A 191 10.84 7.26 -3.12
N ASP A 192 10.18 8.27 -2.59
CA ASP A 192 9.00 8.88 -3.18
C ASP A 192 9.36 10.24 -3.82
N THR A 193 8.81 10.54 -4.98
CA THR A 193 9.13 11.77 -5.71
C THR A 193 8.07 12.14 -6.74
N ASN A 194 7.98 13.42 -7.05
CA ASN A 194 7.18 13.96 -8.16
C ASN A 194 8.03 14.42 -9.37
N GLY A 195 9.37 14.32 -9.27
CA GLY A 195 10.31 14.89 -10.23
C GLY A 195 11.03 13.84 -11.07
N SER A 196 11.68 14.28 -12.15
CA SER A 196 12.60 13.43 -12.95
C SER A 196 14.08 13.82 -12.72
N ASN A 197 14.40 14.54 -11.64
CA ASN A 197 15.78 14.81 -11.25
C ASN A 197 16.38 13.56 -10.62
N LEU A 198 17.18 12.84 -11.39
CA LEU A 198 17.70 11.53 -11.00
C LEU A 198 18.94 11.62 -10.09
N ALA A 199 19.61 12.77 -10.04
CA ALA A 199 20.89 12.91 -9.35
C ALA A 199 20.86 12.46 -7.88
N PRO A 200 19.81 12.76 -7.08
CA PRO A 200 19.73 12.32 -5.68
C PRO A 200 19.46 10.82 -5.49
N LEU A 201 19.10 10.10 -6.55
CA LEU A 201 18.78 8.67 -6.50
C LEU A 201 19.89 7.79 -7.12
N GLN A 202 20.62 8.30 -8.11
CA GLN A 202 21.54 7.53 -8.96
C GLN A 202 22.49 6.62 -8.18
N ASP A 203 23.12 7.15 -7.13
CA ASP A 203 24.17 6.44 -6.37
C ASP A 203 23.63 5.59 -5.20
N VAL A 204 22.30 5.63 -4.98
CA VAL A 204 21.63 4.99 -3.85
C VAL A 204 20.40 4.17 -4.23
N ALA A 205 20.05 4.08 -5.51
CA ALA A 205 18.85 3.41 -6.01
C ALA A 205 18.70 1.95 -5.52
N SER A 206 19.81 1.22 -5.34
CA SER A 206 19.81 -0.14 -4.82
C SER A 206 19.41 -0.26 -3.35
N SER A 207 19.41 0.85 -2.61
CA SER A 207 19.01 0.91 -1.19
C SER A 207 17.51 0.77 -1.00
N PHE A 208 16.71 1.18 -1.99
CA PHE A 208 15.26 1.28 -1.87
C PHE A 208 14.57 -0.02 -2.27
N THR A 209 13.41 -0.32 -1.71
CA THR A 209 12.53 -1.40 -2.14
C THR A 209 11.87 -1.02 -3.47
N TYR A 210 11.31 0.18 -3.57
CA TYR A 210 10.67 0.70 -4.77
C TYR A 210 10.77 2.23 -4.85
N LEU A 211 10.52 2.75 -6.06
CA LEU A 211 10.33 4.17 -6.36
C LEU A 211 8.83 4.49 -6.38
N GLY A 212 8.36 5.30 -5.43
CA GLY A 212 7.05 5.94 -5.48
C GLY A 212 7.11 7.14 -6.41
N TYR A 213 6.30 7.16 -7.48
CA TYR A 213 6.25 8.28 -8.41
C TYR A 213 4.91 8.98 -8.37
N GLN A 214 4.85 10.12 -7.68
CA GLN A 214 3.68 10.97 -7.64
C GLN A 214 3.41 11.59 -9.02
N GLN A 215 2.28 11.25 -9.63
CA GLN A 215 1.90 11.75 -10.96
C GLN A 215 0.48 12.31 -10.97
N TYR A 216 0.11 13.00 -9.90
CA TYR A 216 -1.23 13.52 -9.69
C TYR A 216 -1.72 14.34 -10.90
N GLY A 217 -2.97 14.11 -11.28
CA GLY A 217 -3.61 14.73 -12.44
C GLY A 217 -3.13 14.21 -13.78
N SER A 218 -2.42 13.09 -13.82
CA SER A 218 -1.92 12.45 -15.04
C SER A 218 -2.32 10.97 -15.14
N ASP A 219 -2.22 10.41 -16.34
CA ASP A 219 -2.59 9.03 -16.63
C ASP A 219 -1.38 8.14 -16.98
N ASP A 220 -1.67 6.96 -17.53
CA ASP A 220 -0.71 5.94 -17.94
C ASP A 220 0.33 6.45 -18.96
N THR A 221 0.02 7.49 -19.75
CA THR A 221 1.01 8.11 -20.64
C THR A 221 2.13 8.78 -19.84
N ARG A 222 1.82 9.39 -18.70
CA ARG A 222 2.85 9.95 -17.79
C ARG A 222 3.63 8.83 -17.12
N THR A 223 2.98 7.74 -16.73
CA THR A 223 3.65 6.56 -16.14
C THR A 223 4.71 6.01 -17.09
N GLN A 224 4.37 5.78 -18.36
CA GLN A 224 5.33 5.29 -19.35
C GLN A 224 6.51 6.25 -19.55
N ARG A 225 6.27 7.57 -19.58
CA ARG A 225 7.36 8.55 -19.68
C ARG A 225 8.27 8.52 -18.46
N ALA A 226 7.70 8.45 -17.26
CA ALA A 226 8.49 8.38 -16.04
C ALA A 226 9.34 7.11 -16.00
N ILE A 227 8.77 5.94 -16.31
CA ILE A 227 9.55 4.70 -16.43
C ILE A 227 10.74 4.88 -17.39
N ASN A 228 10.52 5.53 -18.54
CA ASN A 228 11.59 5.79 -19.49
C ASN A 228 12.70 6.67 -18.90
N ASP A 229 12.35 7.73 -18.17
CA ASP A 229 13.32 8.61 -17.48
C ASP A 229 14.20 7.81 -16.51
N TYR A 230 13.61 6.83 -15.81
CA TYR A 230 14.27 6.06 -14.75
C TYR A 230 14.96 4.76 -15.21
N THR A 231 14.88 4.39 -16.49
CA THR A 231 15.32 3.06 -17.02
C THR A 231 16.75 2.66 -16.62
N ASN A 232 17.66 3.61 -16.44
CA ASN A 232 19.07 3.34 -16.09
C ASN A 232 19.37 3.45 -14.59
N VAL A 233 18.36 3.72 -13.76
CA VAL A 233 18.50 3.95 -12.31
C VAL A 233 17.71 2.92 -11.51
N ILE A 234 16.47 2.64 -11.92
CA ILE A 234 15.62 1.61 -11.31
C ILE A 234 14.83 0.88 -12.39
N GLU A 235 14.69 -0.42 -12.21
CA GLU A 235 13.88 -1.29 -13.05
C GLU A 235 12.38 -1.01 -12.89
N LYS A 236 11.59 -1.24 -13.94
CA LYS A 236 10.14 -0.95 -13.93
C LYS A 236 9.38 -1.80 -12.91
N GLU A 237 9.90 -2.98 -12.59
CA GLU A 237 9.36 -3.91 -11.60
C GLU A 237 9.47 -3.37 -10.17
N ARG A 238 10.24 -2.29 -9.95
CA ARG A 238 10.33 -1.52 -8.69
C ARG A 238 9.75 -0.11 -8.83
N PHE A 239 8.99 0.16 -9.89
CA PHE A 239 8.32 1.44 -10.11
C PHE A 239 6.86 1.37 -9.65
N MET A 240 6.42 2.35 -8.86
CA MET A 240 5.06 2.43 -8.32
C MET A 240 4.45 3.81 -8.62
N PRO A 241 3.62 3.98 -9.67
CA PRO A 241 2.93 5.23 -9.94
C PRO A 241 1.87 5.54 -8.86
N GLY A 242 1.75 6.82 -8.55
CA GLY A 242 0.86 7.37 -7.54
C GLY A 242 -0.18 8.32 -8.07
N LEU A 243 -1.39 8.23 -7.52
CA LEU A 243 -2.50 9.13 -7.76
C LEU A 243 -3.07 9.63 -6.44
N THR A 244 -3.97 10.60 -6.47
CA THR A 244 -4.52 11.21 -5.26
C THR A 244 -6.04 11.34 -5.28
N PHE A 245 -6.67 11.13 -4.13
CA PHE A 245 -8.06 11.52 -3.93
C PHE A 245 -8.18 13.03 -3.66
N PRO A 246 -9.33 13.66 -3.99
CA PRO A 246 -9.59 15.07 -3.69
C PRO A 246 -9.53 15.38 -2.18
N GLU A 247 -8.49 16.08 -1.76
CA GLU A 247 -8.38 16.61 -0.39
C GLU A 247 -9.37 17.75 -0.16
N GLU A 248 -9.87 17.84 1.08
CA GLU A 248 -10.54 19.05 1.55
C GLU A 248 -9.64 20.29 1.38
N GLN A 249 -10.25 21.43 1.08
CA GLN A 249 -9.56 22.73 0.96
C GLN A 249 -8.40 22.78 -0.07
N ASP A 250 -8.31 21.79 -0.97
CA ASP A 250 -7.27 21.74 -2.00
C ASP A 250 -7.50 22.76 -3.14
N ASN A 251 -6.40 23.34 -3.60
CA ASN A 251 -6.36 24.28 -4.72
C ASN A 251 -5.85 23.65 -6.03
N ASN A 252 -5.18 22.49 -5.99
CA ASN A 252 -4.47 21.93 -7.13
C ASN A 252 -5.38 21.09 -8.06
N ARG A 253 -6.49 20.54 -7.54
CA ARG A 253 -7.58 19.94 -8.32
C ARG A 253 -7.10 18.95 -9.40
N TRP A 254 -6.60 17.80 -8.97
CA TRP A 254 -5.96 16.79 -9.84
C TRP A 254 -6.93 16.00 -10.74
N TYR A 255 -8.15 15.75 -10.27
CA TYR A 255 -9.20 14.97 -10.95
C TYR A 255 -8.84 13.51 -11.28
N ASP A 256 -8.03 12.85 -10.46
CA ASP A 256 -7.62 11.45 -10.70
C ASP A 256 -8.76 10.44 -10.56
N THR A 257 -9.74 10.74 -9.69
CA THR A 257 -10.86 9.86 -9.31
C THR A 257 -12.21 10.45 -9.71
N LYS A 258 -12.35 10.77 -10.99
CA LYS A 258 -13.57 11.37 -11.56
C LYS A 258 -14.39 10.32 -12.33
N GLU A 259 -15.69 10.24 -12.05
CA GLU A 259 -16.59 9.42 -12.89
C GLU A 259 -16.74 10.01 -14.32
N PRO A 260 -16.87 9.16 -15.36
CA PRO A 260 -16.95 7.70 -15.32
C PRO A 260 -15.61 7.01 -14.98
N TYR A 261 -15.65 5.98 -14.12
CA TYR A 261 -14.48 5.27 -13.60
C TYR A 261 -13.56 4.79 -14.72
N GLU A 262 -14.11 4.19 -15.77
CA GLU A 262 -13.38 3.60 -16.91
C GLU A 262 -12.60 4.62 -17.76
N THR A 263 -12.81 5.92 -17.51
CA THR A 263 -12.08 7.00 -18.18
C THR A 263 -11.17 7.80 -17.24
N SER A 264 -11.22 7.51 -15.94
CA SER A 264 -10.44 8.17 -14.91
C SER A 264 -8.95 7.82 -14.96
N ASN A 265 -8.11 8.65 -14.37
CA ASN A 265 -6.67 8.37 -14.27
C ASN A 265 -6.42 7.12 -13.42
N ILE A 266 -7.16 6.94 -12.32
CA ILE A 266 -7.02 5.78 -11.45
C ILE A 266 -7.30 4.46 -12.16
N TYR A 267 -8.33 4.39 -13.01
CA TYR A 267 -8.55 3.20 -13.84
C TYR A 267 -7.39 2.95 -14.80
N LYS A 268 -6.96 3.98 -15.54
CA LYS A 268 -5.90 3.85 -16.55
C LYS A 268 -4.58 3.40 -15.92
N VAL A 269 -4.20 4.00 -14.80
CA VAL A 269 -2.95 3.68 -14.09
C VAL A 269 -3.02 2.32 -13.42
N ALA A 270 -4.14 1.95 -12.78
CA ALA A 270 -4.33 0.62 -12.22
C ALA A 270 -4.24 -0.46 -13.31
N LYS A 271 -4.91 -0.24 -14.45
CA LYS A 271 -4.83 -1.14 -15.60
C LYS A 271 -3.42 -1.22 -16.17
N PHE A 272 -2.74 -0.10 -16.35
CA PHE A 272 -1.37 -0.06 -16.84
C PHE A 272 -0.41 -0.81 -15.92
N THR A 273 -0.58 -0.65 -14.60
CA THR A 273 0.18 -1.36 -13.56
C THR A 273 0.07 -2.87 -13.73
N ALA A 274 -1.14 -3.39 -13.92
CA ALA A 274 -1.39 -4.81 -14.16
C ALA A 274 -0.78 -5.28 -15.50
N ASP A 275 -1.08 -4.57 -16.59
CA ASP A 275 -0.68 -4.95 -17.94
C ASP A 275 0.86 -4.96 -18.12
N HIS A 276 1.59 -4.14 -17.36
CA HIS A 276 3.04 -4.00 -17.46
C HIS A 276 3.83 -4.63 -16.30
N GLN A 277 3.14 -5.24 -15.33
CA GLN A 277 3.73 -5.88 -14.16
C GLN A 277 4.67 -4.94 -13.40
N LEU A 278 4.20 -3.71 -13.15
CA LEU A 278 4.94 -2.77 -12.31
C LEU A 278 4.96 -3.25 -10.85
N TYR A 279 5.77 -2.60 -9.99
CA TYR A 279 5.82 -2.97 -8.57
C TYR A 279 4.44 -2.94 -7.92
N GLY A 280 3.67 -1.91 -8.27
CA GLY A 280 2.35 -1.65 -7.71
C GLY A 280 1.78 -0.32 -8.15
N MET A 281 0.77 0.15 -7.44
CA MET A 281 0.32 1.54 -7.50
C MET A 281 0.07 2.08 -6.08
N PHE A 282 0.07 3.40 -5.93
CA PHE A 282 -0.36 4.02 -4.68
C PHE A 282 -1.46 5.07 -4.82
N LEU A 283 -2.20 5.26 -3.74
CA LEU A 283 -3.23 6.29 -3.61
C LEU A 283 -2.96 7.17 -2.40
N TYR A 284 -2.82 8.47 -2.63
CA TYR A 284 -2.70 9.47 -1.58
C TYR A 284 -4.08 9.93 -1.09
N ALA A 285 -4.16 10.30 0.20
CA ALA A 285 -5.37 10.72 0.91
C ALA A 285 -6.48 9.66 0.92
N LEU A 286 -6.17 8.43 1.37
CA LEU A 286 -7.14 7.32 1.44
C LEU A 286 -8.46 7.68 2.13
N ASP A 287 -8.40 8.54 3.16
CA ASP A 287 -9.56 9.01 3.92
C ASP A 287 -10.59 9.78 3.07
N ARG A 288 -10.22 10.12 1.83
CA ARG A 288 -10.99 10.88 0.84
C ARG A 288 -11.52 10.03 -0.32
N ASP A 289 -11.49 8.71 -0.20
CA ASP A 289 -12.04 7.82 -1.24
C ASP A 289 -13.48 8.21 -1.60
N GLY A 290 -13.73 8.40 -2.90
CA GLY A 290 -15.03 8.73 -3.45
C GLY A 290 -15.44 10.20 -3.31
N ARG A 291 -14.58 11.06 -2.75
CA ARG A 291 -14.80 12.50 -2.68
C ARG A 291 -14.49 13.18 -4.02
N THR A 292 -15.04 14.37 -4.21
CA THR A 292 -14.84 15.21 -5.40
C THR A 292 -14.33 16.61 -5.01
N TYR A 293 -14.16 17.51 -5.98
CA TYR A 293 -13.88 18.93 -5.72
C TYR A 293 -15.14 19.80 -5.68
N ASN A 294 -16.32 19.20 -5.42
CA ASN A 294 -17.53 19.98 -5.19
C ASN A 294 -17.43 20.74 -3.85
N GLU A 295 -18.29 21.74 -3.65
CA GLU A 295 -18.22 22.62 -2.47
C GLU A 295 -18.39 21.85 -1.15
N ASP A 296 -19.25 20.84 -1.12
CA ASP A 296 -19.51 20.02 0.06
C ASP A 296 -18.27 19.21 0.46
N ASP A 297 -17.73 18.43 -0.48
CA ASP A 297 -16.54 17.62 -0.28
C ASP A 297 -15.32 18.49 0.07
N LEU A 298 -15.18 19.69 -0.52
CA LEU A 298 -14.06 20.59 -0.23
C LEU A 298 -14.08 21.14 1.20
N ASN A 299 -15.24 21.19 1.84
CA ASN A 299 -15.42 21.82 3.15
C ASN A 299 -15.87 20.85 4.24
N HIS A 300 -16.00 19.56 3.92
CA HIS A 300 -16.46 18.55 4.86
C HIS A 300 -15.64 17.28 4.87
N VAL A 301 -15.52 16.69 6.06
CA VAL A 301 -15.03 15.32 6.25
C VAL A 301 -16.22 14.37 6.17
N VAL A 302 -16.28 13.57 5.10
CA VAL A 302 -17.42 12.68 4.82
C VAL A 302 -16.95 11.22 4.80
N PRO A 303 -17.68 10.29 5.43
CA PRO A 303 -17.34 8.87 5.38
C PRO A 303 -17.26 8.29 3.97
N SER A 304 -16.47 7.22 3.83
CA SER A 304 -16.35 6.45 2.59
C SER A 304 -16.57 4.96 2.82
N ASN A 305 -17.00 4.26 1.76
CA ASN A 305 -17.09 2.79 1.69
C ASN A 305 -15.90 2.14 0.96
N PHE A 306 -14.94 2.98 0.53
CA PHE A 306 -13.75 2.62 -0.24
C PHE A 306 -14.02 2.01 -1.61
N LEU A 307 -15.13 2.39 -2.26
CA LEU A 307 -15.47 1.89 -3.59
C LEU A 307 -14.34 2.06 -4.59
N TRP A 308 -13.68 3.23 -4.64
CA TRP A 308 -12.63 3.48 -5.61
C TRP A 308 -11.38 2.67 -5.32
N THR A 309 -10.92 2.66 -4.06
CA THR A 309 -9.74 1.93 -3.61
C THR A 309 -9.90 0.43 -3.83
N LYS A 310 -11.01 -0.17 -3.37
CA LYS A 310 -11.30 -1.60 -3.57
C LYS A 310 -11.37 -1.97 -5.04
N THR A 311 -11.89 -1.08 -5.90
CA THR A 311 -11.93 -1.31 -7.35
C THR A 311 -10.53 -1.18 -7.98
N ALA A 312 -9.75 -0.19 -7.58
CA ALA A 312 -8.38 0.00 -8.07
C ALA A 312 -7.47 -1.18 -7.68
N ILE A 313 -7.62 -1.72 -6.46
CA ILE A 313 -6.90 -2.92 -6.02
C ILE A 313 -7.18 -4.11 -6.95
N LEU A 314 -8.46 -4.40 -7.22
CA LEU A 314 -8.83 -5.46 -8.15
C LEU A 314 -8.22 -5.23 -9.54
N GLN A 315 -8.28 -3.99 -10.03
CA GLN A 315 -7.77 -3.64 -11.35
C GLN A 315 -6.25 -3.78 -11.44
N ALA A 316 -5.50 -3.28 -10.45
CA ALA A 316 -4.04 -3.32 -10.41
C ALA A 316 -3.49 -4.74 -10.19
N LYS A 317 -4.20 -5.56 -9.42
CA LYS A 317 -3.87 -6.98 -9.22
C LYS A 317 -4.38 -7.88 -10.37
N GLY A 318 -4.93 -7.30 -11.44
CA GLY A 318 -5.28 -8.02 -12.67
C GLY A 318 -6.55 -8.87 -12.60
N PHE A 319 -7.47 -8.60 -11.66
CA PHE A 319 -8.72 -9.34 -11.56
C PHE A 319 -9.63 -9.07 -12.77
N THR A 320 -10.13 -10.15 -13.37
CA THR A 320 -11.11 -10.07 -14.45
C THR A 320 -12.50 -9.72 -13.92
N LEU A 321 -13.36 -9.22 -14.82
CA LEU A 321 -14.78 -8.98 -14.51
C LEU A 321 -15.49 -10.24 -14.00
N GLU A 322 -15.19 -11.40 -14.58
CA GLU A 322 -15.79 -12.67 -14.15
C GLU A 322 -15.36 -13.03 -12.73
N GLN A 323 -14.09 -12.84 -12.39
CA GLN A 323 -13.61 -13.05 -11.02
C GLN A 323 -14.29 -12.08 -10.04
N ALA A 324 -14.37 -10.79 -10.38
CA ALA A 324 -15.05 -9.80 -9.55
C ALA A 324 -16.53 -10.17 -9.32
N LYS A 325 -17.25 -10.59 -10.36
CA LYS A 325 -18.63 -11.09 -10.26
C LYS A 325 -18.73 -12.30 -9.34
N ASN A 326 -17.85 -13.29 -9.49
CA ASN A 326 -17.87 -14.50 -8.67
C ASN A 326 -17.66 -14.19 -7.19
N ILE A 327 -16.74 -13.27 -6.87
CA ILE A 327 -16.49 -12.82 -5.50
C ILE A 327 -17.74 -12.11 -4.93
N ALA A 328 -18.31 -11.17 -5.68
CA ALA A 328 -19.51 -10.44 -5.26
C ALA A 328 -20.73 -11.36 -5.08
N ILE A 329 -20.92 -12.33 -5.97
CA ILE A 329 -21.98 -13.34 -5.88
C ILE A 329 -21.77 -14.22 -4.65
N HIS A 330 -20.54 -14.65 -4.38
CA HIS A 330 -20.21 -15.43 -3.18
C HIS A 330 -20.57 -14.66 -1.90
N HIS A 331 -20.10 -13.42 -1.79
CA HIS A 331 -20.45 -12.53 -0.68
C HIS A 331 -21.96 -12.42 -0.50
N TRP A 332 -22.65 -12.05 -1.57
CA TRP A 332 -24.08 -11.79 -1.51
C TRP A 332 -24.87 -13.03 -1.14
N ASN A 333 -24.51 -14.21 -1.66
CA ASN A 333 -25.15 -15.46 -1.27
C ASN A 333 -24.96 -15.81 0.21
N ARG A 334 -23.85 -15.41 0.81
CA ARG A 334 -23.53 -15.65 2.22
C ARG A 334 -24.28 -14.72 3.18
N VAL A 335 -24.46 -13.45 2.80
CA VAL A 335 -25.01 -12.42 3.70
C VAL A 335 -26.48 -12.09 3.46
N SER A 336 -27.05 -12.44 2.30
CA SER A 336 -28.44 -12.15 1.98
C SER A 336 -29.39 -13.30 2.31
N GLU A 337 -30.63 -12.95 2.63
CA GLU A 337 -31.73 -13.90 2.78
C GLU A 337 -32.36 -14.24 1.43
N GLU A 338 -32.93 -15.44 1.31
CA GLU A 338 -33.67 -15.86 0.11
C GLU A 338 -34.88 -14.94 -0.14
N GLY A 339 -35.01 -14.43 -1.37
CA GLY A 339 -36.15 -13.59 -1.73
C GLY A 339 -35.94 -12.71 -2.96
N PRO A 340 -36.94 -11.89 -3.33
CA PRO A 340 -36.88 -11.05 -4.53
C PRO A 340 -35.71 -10.06 -4.54
N ILE A 341 -35.34 -9.53 -3.37
CA ILE A 341 -34.21 -8.60 -3.22
C ILE A 341 -32.89 -9.30 -3.59
N LYS A 342 -32.68 -10.52 -3.09
CA LYS A 342 -31.49 -11.32 -3.42
C LYS A 342 -31.35 -11.51 -4.92
N ASN A 343 -32.43 -11.93 -5.59
CA ASN A 343 -32.43 -12.16 -7.03
C ASN A 343 -32.17 -10.87 -7.82
N SER A 344 -32.75 -9.74 -7.40
CA SER A 344 -32.53 -8.45 -8.07
C SER A 344 -31.06 -7.99 -7.96
N VAL A 345 -30.43 -8.16 -6.80
CA VAL A 345 -29.00 -7.83 -6.63
C VAL A 345 -28.10 -8.76 -7.45
N LEU A 346 -28.39 -10.08 -7.46
CA LEU A 346 -27.67 -11.03 -8.32
C LEU A 346 -27.79 -10.69 -9.81
N GLU A 347 -28.97 -10.29 -10.27
CA GLU A 347 -29.18 -9.85 -11.65
C GLU A 347 -28.32 -8.61 -11.98
N LYS A 348 -28.29 -7.62 -11.08
CA LYS A 348 -27.44 -6.42 -11.22
C LYS A 348 -25.95 -6.79 -11.30
N ILE A 349 -25.45 -7.65 -10.40
CA ILE A 349 -24.06 -8.13 -10.43
C ILE A 349 -23.76 -8.83 -11.77
N ASN A 350 -24.66 -9.71 -12.23
CA ASN A 350 -24.48 -10.41 -13.49
C ASN A 350 -24.51 -9.48 -14.71
N SER A 351 -25.32 -8.41 -14.67
CA SER A 351 -25.41 -7.42 -15.73
C SER A 351 -24.27 -6.40 -15.76
N ALA A 352 -23.49 -6.29 -14.69
CA ALA A 352 -22.37 -5.34 -14.59
C ALA A 352 -21.33 -5.56 -15.70
N GLN A 353 -20.81 -4.47 -16.24
CA GLN A 353 -19.87 -4.45 -17.36
C GLN A 353 -18.43 -4.12 -16.94
N SER A 354 -18.21 -3.76 -15.67
CA SER A 354 -16.88 -3.48 -15.12
C SER A 354 -16.76 -3.89 -13.65
N ASN A 355 -15.52 -4.01 -13.16
CA ASN A 355 -15.24 -4.26 -11.74
C ASN A 355 -15.85 -3.16 -10.86
N TYR A 356 -15.87 -1.91 -11.34
CA TYR A 356 -16.48 -0.78 -10.65
C TYR A 356 -17.98 -0.96 -10.52
N GLU A 357 -18.68 -1.34 -11.60
CA GLU A 357 -20.12 -1.59 -11.55
C GLU A 357 -20.48 -2.75 -10.61
N VAL A 358 -19.68 -3.83 -10.59
CA VAL A 358 -19.87 -4.94 -9.64
C VAL A 358 -19.77 -4.45 -8.21
N ASN A 359 -18.69 -3.73 -7.88
CA ASN A 359 -18.48 -3.22 -6.52
C ASN A 359 -19.56 -2.20 -6.14
N LYS A 360 -19.96 -1.33 -7.07
CA LYS A 360 -21.00 -0.30 -6.87
C LYS A 360 -22.36 -0.90 -6.53
N VAL A 361 -22.72 -2.07 -7.06
CA VAL A 361 -23.97 -2.77 -6.69
C VAL A 361 -24.01 -3.11 -5.20
N LEU A 362 -22.88 -3.52 -4.62
CA LEU A 362 -22.81 -3.92 -3.21
C LEU A 362 -22.51 -2.71 -2.31
N LEU A 363 -21.53 -1.90 -2.67
CA LEU A 363 -21.05 -0.81 -1.81
C LEU A 363 -21.91 0.44 -1.88
N GLY A 364 -22.57 0.68 -3.02
CA GLY A 364 -23.16 1.99 -3.29
C GLY A 364 -22.13 3.01 -3.79
N SER A 365 -22.58 4.13 -4.36
CA SER A 365 -21.66 5.17 -4.87
C SER A 365 -22.09 6.61 -4.61
N SER A 366 -23.28 6.86 -4.05
CA SER A 366 -23.68 8.21 -3.70
C SER A 366 -23.11 8.62 -2.34
N ASN A 367 -23.31 9.90 -1.97
CA ASN A 367 -23.07 10.37 -0.61
C ASN A 367 -23.98 9.72 0.44
N ASP A 368 -24.98 8.94 0.01
CA ASP A 368 -25.86 8.12 0.86
C ASP A 368 -25.69 6.63 0.52
N PHE A 369 -24.43 6.19 0.42
CA PHE A 369 -24.08 4.83 0.00
C PHE A 369 -24.67 3.73 0.89
N VAL A 370 -25.03 4.08 2.13
CA VAL A 370 -25.72 3.19 3.08
C VAL A 370 -27.10 2.77 2.56
N ASN A 371 -27.76 3.64 1.80
CA ASN A 371 -29.10 3.39 1.28
C ASN A 371 -29.11 2.91 -0.18
N ASP A 372 -28.04 3.12 -0.95
CA ASP A 372 -27.98 2.69 -2.36
C ASP A 372 -27.13 1.43 -2.61
N GLY A 373 -26.28 1.03 -1.65
CA GLY A 373 -25.51 -0.22 -1.67
C GLY A 373 -26.27 -1.39 -1.04
N ALA A 374 -26.13 -2.60 -1.60
CA ALA A 374 -26.75 -3.81 -1.03
C ALA A 374 -26.01 -4.36 0.21
N SER A 375 -24.71 -4.12 0.35
CA SER A 375 -23.86 -4.53 1.46
C SER A 375 -22.61 -3.65 1.56
N ILE A 376 -22.68 -2.62 2.41
CA ILE A 376 -21.57 -1.67 2.62
C ILE A 376 -20.34 -2.31 3.28
N THR A 377 -20.49 -3.50 3.88
CA THR A 377 -19.39 -4.27 4.49
C THR A 377 -18.63 -5.12 3.48
N TYR A 378 -19.03 -5.13 2.21
CA TYR A 378 -18.35 -5.89 1.18
C TYR A 378 -16.90 -5.43 1.02
N ASP A 379 -15.98 -6.38 1.05
CA ASP A 379 -14.60 -6.18 0.67
C ASP A 379 -14.20 -7.37 -0.21
N PRO A 380 -13.86 -7.13 -1.49
CA PRO A 380 -13.63 -8.22 -2.43
C PRO A 380 -12.39 -9.04 -2.05
N ILE A 381 -11.35 -8.42 -1.48
CA ILE A 381 -10.13 -9.14 -1.13
C ILE A 381 -10.31 -9.92 0.17
N TYR A 382 -11.06 -9.37 1.12
CA TYR A 382 -11.46 -10.15 2.29
C TYR A 382 -12.32 -11.35 1.88
N GLU A 383 -13.30 -11.16 1.01
CA GLU A 383 -14.19 -12.24 0.58
C GLU A 383 -13.42 -13.37 -0.12
N LEU A 384 -12.37 -13.06 -0.88
CA LEU A 384 -11.47 -14.07 -1.45
C LEU A 384 -10.82 -14.96 -0.39
N THR A 385 -10.61 -14.47 0.83
CA THR A 385 -10.10 -15.29 1.94
C THR A 385 -11.13 -16.29 2.46
N LEU A 386 -12.42 -15.98 2.28
CA LEU A 386 -13.56 -16.80 2.71
C LEU A 386 -13.99 -17.83 1.64
N MET A 387 -13.57 -17.63 0.38
CA MET A 387 -13.84 -18.56 -0.72
C MET A 387 -12.90 -19.77 -0.75
N LYS A 388 -11.81 -19.73 0.03
CA LYS A 388 -10.83 -20.82 0.18
C LYS A 388 -11.32 -21.82 1.22
#